data_AF-A0A7V8WTH3-F1
#
_entry.id   AF-A0A7V8WTH3-F1
#
_cell.length_a   1.000
_cell.length_b   1.000
_cell.length_c   1.000
_cell.angle_alpha   90.00
_cell.angle_beta   90.00
_cell.angle_gamma   90.00
#
_symmetry.space_group_name_H-M   'P 1'
#
loop_
_entity.id
_entity.type
_entity.pdbx_description
1 polymer ?
#
loop_
_entity_poly.entity_id
_entity_poly.type
_entity_poly.pdbx_seq_one_letter_code
_entity_poly.pdbx_strand_id
1 'polypeptide(L)' 'LPDGAFVLHEGAPHLMQADSLLWWSNAGYVERNSRPPGVTTRLLTPPSLLGVLRTDWKPLVPLLHPSAHALRTV' A
#
# COMPACT_ATOMS: atom_id res chain seq x y z
N LEU A 1 -9.09 -0.14 3.74
CA LEU A 1 -8.54 -1.14 2.78
C LEU A 1 -7.55 -2.01 3.54
N PRO A 2 -7.39 -3.30 3.22
CA PRO A 2 -6.39 -4.13 3.89
C PRO A 2 -4.98 -3.66 3.53
N ASP A 3 -4.01 -3.96 4.41
CA ASP A 3 -2.60 -3.79 4.12
C ASP A 3 -2.21 -4.56 2.85
N GLY A 4 -1.31 -4.00 2.05
CA GLY A 4 -0.94 -4.60 0.77
C GLY A 4 -1.77 -4.14 -0.42
N ALA A 5 -2.89 -3.44 -0.20
CA ALA A 5 -3.70 -2.89 -1.27
C ALA A 5 -3.03 -1.67 -1.93
N PHE A 6 -3.11 -1.58 -3.25
CA PHE A 6 -2.67 -0.44 -4.04
C PHE A 6 -3.86 0.43 -4.47
N VAL A 7 -3.67 1.74 -4.36
CA VAL A 7 -4.61 2.79 -4.78
C VAL A 7 -3.89 3.84 -5.62
N LEU A 8 -4.64 4.60 -6.42
CA LEU A 8 -4.14 5.74 -7.16
C LEU A 8 -4.50 7.04 -6.43
N HIS A 9 -3.60 7.52 -5.58
CA HIS A 9 -3.77 8.74 -4.82
C HIS A 9 -2.95 9.86 -5.46
N GLU A 10 -3.59 11.00 -5.73
CA GLU A 10 -2.94 12.17 -6.37
C GLU A 10 -2.18 11.84 -7.67
N GLY A 11 -2.71 10.90 -8.46
CA GLY A 11 -2.10 10.49 -9.74
C GLY A 11 -0.92 9.52 -9.60
N ALA A 12 -0.54 9.13 -8.38
CA ALA A 12 0.55 8.21 -8.12
C ALA A 12 0.08 6.92 -7.42
N PRO A 13 0.67 5.76 -7.74
CA PRO A 13 0.35 4.52 -7.06
C PRO A 13 0.88 4.55 -5.62
N HIS A 14 0.00 4.26 -4.67
CA HIS A 14 0.31 4.17 -3.26
C HIS A 14 -0.09 2.81 -2.70
N LEU A 15 0.74 2.27 -1.83
CA LEU A 15 0.44 1.10 -1.03
C LEU A 15 -0.23 1.52 0.28
N MET A 16 -1.33 0.86 0.63
CA MET A 16 -1.94 0.91 1.96
C MET A 16 -1.11 0.07 2.93
N GLN A 17 -0.65 0.69 4.02
CA GLN A 17 0.01 0.00 5.12
C GLN A 17 -0.37 0.68 6.44
N ALA A 18 -1.05 -0.05 7.32
CA ALA A 18 -1.69 0.49 8.52
C ALA A 18 -2.51 1.76 8.17
N ASP A 19 -2.24 2.87 8.84
CA ASP A 19 -2.86 4.18 8.59
C ASP A 19 -2.01 5.10 7.71
N SER A 20 -1.21 4.52 6.82
CA SER A 20 -0.33 5.25 5.91
C SER A 20 -0.50 4.84 4.46
N LEU A 21 -0.14 5.78 3.58
CA LEU A 21 0.04 5.60 2.15
C LEU A 21 1.54 5.65 1.85
N LEU A 22 2.07 4.61 1.20
CA LEU A 22 3.45 4.58 0.76
C LEU A 22 3.51 4.81 -0.75
N TRP A 23 4.13 5.91 -1.17
CA TRP A 23 4.27 6.23 -2.59
C TRP A 23 5.23 5.24 -3.24
N TRP A 24 4.72 4.48 -4.23
CA TRP A 24 5.52 3.61 -5.05
C TRP A 24 6.15 4.36 -6.24
N SER A 25 7.42 4.07 -6.51
CA SER A 25 8.14 4.44 -7.73
C SER A 25 8.85 3.21 -8.32
N ASN A 26 9.39 3.33 -9.53
CA ASN A 26 10.19 2.27 -10.14
C ASN A 26 11.48 1.94 -9.35
N ALA A 27 11.93 2.84 -8.47
CA ALA A 27 13.06 2.63 -7.56
C ALA A 27 12.65 2.02 -6.20
N GLY A 28 11.36 1.76 -5.99
CA GLY A 28 10.79 1.32 -4.72
C GLY A 28 9.90 2.39 -4.07
N TYR A 29 9.56 2.18 -2.81
CA TYR A 29 8.76 3.10 -2.00
C TYR A 29 9.62 4.27 -1.53
N VAL A 30 9.18 5.49 -1.82
CA VAL A 30 10.00 6.71 -1.66
C VAL A 30 9.50 7.66 -0.58
N GLU A 31 8.22 7.58 -0.22
CA GLU A 31 7.62 8.44 0.79
C GLU A 31 6.52 7.69 1.56
N ARG A 32 6.36 8.02 2.84
CA ARG A 32 5.27 7.53 3.69
C ARG A 32 4.47 8.73 4.20
N ASN A 33 3.21 8.79 3.78
CA ASN A 33 2.28 9.85 4.14
C ASN A 33 1.16 9.29 5.03
N SER A 34 0.71 10.08 6.00
CA SER A 34 -0.50 9.76 6.76
C SER A 34 -1.68 9.64 5.82
N ARG A 35 -2.53 8.64 6.04
CA ARG A 35 -3.75 8.45 5.25
C ARG A 35 -4.74 9.58 5.56
N PRO A 36 -5.15 10.41 4.58
CA PRO A 36 -6.16 11.43 4.82
C PRO A 36 -7.53 10.79 5.08
N PRO A 37 -8.28 11.22 6.11
CA PRO A 37 -9.61 10.69 6.37
C PRO A 37 -10.60 11.12 5.27
N GLY A 38 -11.53 10.24 4.91
CA GLY A 38 -12.65 10.58 4.01
C GLY A 38 -12.31 10.75 2.52
N VAL A 39 -11.08 10.47 2.09
CA VAL A 39 -10.70 10.59 0.67
C VAL A 39 -11.12 9.35 -0.14
N THR A 40 -11.81 9.59 -1.25
CA THR A 40 -12.09 8.57 -2.27
C THR A 40 -10.95 8.53 -3.29
N THR A 41 -10.45 7.33 -3.58
CA THR A 41 -9.35 7.09 -4.53
C THR A 41 -9.67 5.87 -5.40
N ARG A 42 -9.05 5.78 -6.58
CA ARG A 42 -9.19 4.62 -7.45
C ARG A 42 -8.40 3.45 -6.89
N LEU A 43 -9.09 2.36 -6.60
CA LEU A 43 -8.46 1.09 -6.24
C LEU A 43 -7.77 0.47 -7.46
N LEU A 44 -6.50 0.11 -7.31
CA LEU A 44 -5.72 -0.59 -8.34
C LEU A 44 -5.68 -2.10 -8.10
N THR A 45 -5.68 -2.53 -6.83
CA THR A 45 -5.70 -3.96 -6.48
C THR A 45 -7.04 -4.60 -6.84
N PRO A 46 -7.06 -5.69 -7.63
CA PRO A 46 -8.29 -6.38 -7.98
C PRO A 46 -9.05 -6.94 -6.77
N PRO A 47 -10.39 -7.06 -6.83
CA PRO A 47 -11.20 -7.57 -5.72
C PRO A 47 -10.80 -8.98 -5.22
N SER A 48 -10.34 -9.86 -6.11
CA SER A 48 -9.88 -11.21 -5.75
C SER A 48 -8.66 -11.17 -4.83
N LEU A 49 -7.67 -10.32 -5.15
CA LEU A 49 -6.49 -10.14 -4.30
C LEU A 49 -6.84 -9.42 -2.99
N LEU A 50 -7.77 -8.46 -3.01
CA LEU A 50 -8.31 -7.90 -1.76
C LEU A 50 -8.95 -8.95 -0.87
N GLY A 51 -9.60 -9.96 -1.47
CA GLY A 51 -10.15 -11.12 -0.74
C GLY A 51 -9.06 -11.86 0.03
N VAL A 52 -7.94 -12.17 -0.62
CA VAL A 52 -6.78 -12.83 0.01
C VAL A 52 -6.14 -11.96 1.08
N LEU A 53 -5.90 -10.68 0.81
CA LEU A 53 -5.26 -9.73 1.75
C LEU A 53 -6.07 -9.49 3.03
N ARG A 54 -7.37 -9.83 3.05
CA ARG A 54 -8.22 -9.75 4.25
C ARG A 54 -8.16 -11.00 5.12
N THR A 55 -7.53 -12.07 4.65
CA THR A 55 -7.36 -13.31 5.42
C THR A 55 -6.05 -13.26 6.20
N ASP A 56 -5.86 -14.19 7.15
CA ASP A 56 -4.58 -14.42 7.83
C ASP A 56 -3.53 -15.12 6.94
N TRP A 57 -3.61 -14.93 5.63
CA TRP A 57 -2.68 -15.51 4.67
C TRP A 57 -1.26 -15.01 4.97
N LYS A 58 -0.33 -15.96 5.02
CA LYS A 58 1.10 -15.71 5.21
C LYS A 58 1.82 -15.97 3.88
N PRO A 59 2.43 -14.95 3.26
CA PRO A 59 3.13 -15.13 2.01
C PRO A 59 4.41 -15.96 2.24
N LEU A 60 4.77 -16.79 1.26
CA LEU A 60 6.00 -17.61 1.32
C LEU A 60 7.28 -16.76 1.24
N VAL A 61 7.19 -15.62 0.56
CA VAL A 61 8.24 -14.60 0.44
C VAL A 61 7.70 -13.28 0.96
N PRO A 62 8.55 -12.30 1.33
CA PRO A 62 8.07 -10.97 1.69
C PRO A 62 7.15 -10.40 0.60
N LEU A 63 5.93 -10.01 0.99
CA LEU A 63 4.94 -9.47 0.06
C LEU A 63 5.38 -8.12 -0.54
N LEU A 64 6.15 -7.34 0.24
CA LEU A 64 6.54 -5.98 -0.10
C LEU A 64 8.03 -5.91 -0.43
N HIS A 65 8.37 -5.02 -1.36
CA HIS A 65 9.77 -4.68 -1.64
C HIS A 65 10.46 -4.12 -0.37
N PRO A 66 11.74 -4.45 -0.11
CA PRO A 66 12.44 -4.05 1.13
C PRO A 66 12.40 -2.55 1.45
N SER A 67 12.35 -1.70 0.43
CA SER A 67 12.24 -0.23 0.61
C SER A 67 10.99 0.20 1.40
N ALA A 68 9.93 -0.61 1.45
CA ALA A 68 8.73 -0.31 2.24
C ALA A 68 9.02 -0.18 3.74
N HIS A 69 10.04 -0.91 4.20
CA HIS A 69 10.46 -0.94 5.60
C HIS A 69 11.60 0.04 5.90
N ALA A 70 12.21 0.63 4.87
CA ALA A 70 13.28 1.62 5.03
C ALA A 70 12.72 3.04 5.32
N LEU A 71 11.45 3.27 5.01
CA LEU A 71 10.79 4.56 5.24
C LEU A 71 10.45 4.74 6.72
N ARG A 72 10.86 5.87 7.28
CA ARG A 72 10.38 6.37 8.58
C ARG A 72 9.23 7.35 8.37
N THR A 73 8.32 7.39 9.33
CA THR A 73 7.26 8.41 9.36
C THR A 73 7.92 9.77 9.57
N VAL A 74 7.55 10.75 8.74
CA VAL A 74 7.91 12.16 8.93
C VAL A 74 6.95 12.80 9.91
#